data_AF-Q5BLW2-F1
#
_entry.id   AF-Q5BLW2-F1
#
_cell.length_a   1.000
_cell.length_b   1.000
_cell.length_c   1.000
_cell.angle_alpha   90.00
_cell.angle_beta   90.00
_cell.angle_gamma   90.00
#
_symmetry.space_group_name_H-M   'P 1'
#
loop_
_entity.id
_entity.type
_entity.pdbx_description
1 polymer ?
#
loop_
_entity_poly.entity_id
_entity_poly.type
_entity_poly.pdbx_seq_one_letter_code
_entity_poly.pdbx_strand_id
1 'polypeptide(L)' 'LRVQHKKDHPDYKYQPRRRKSVKNGQAEAEEATEQTHISPNAIFKALQADSPHSSSGMSEVHSPGKQ' A
#
# COMPACT_ATOMS: atom_id res chain seq x y z
N LEU A 1 4.58 -8.47 -8.51
CA LEU A 1 5.54 -7.34 -8.32
C LEU A 1 6.71 -7.69 -7.41
N ARG A 2 6.51 -7.99 -6.11
CA ARG A 2 7.63 -8.33 -5.19
C ARG A 2 8.58 -9.43 -5.72
N VAL A 3 8.02 -10.52 -6.26
CA VAL A 3 8.82 -11.62 -6.83
C VAL A 3 9.55 -11.21 -8.11
N GLN A 4 8.96 -10.32 -8.91
CA GLN A 4 9.56 -9.79 -10.14
C GLN A 4 10.81 -8.97 -9.81
N HIS A 5 10.70 -7.99 -8.91
CA HIS A 5 11.83 -7.14 -8.52
C HIS A 5 12.98 -7.94 -7.89
N LYS A 6 12.68 -9.00 -7.13
CA LYS A 6 13.73 -9.86 -6.55
C LYS A 6 14.42 -10.75 -7.58
N LYS A 7 13.82 -10.99 -8.75
CA LYS A 7 14.43 -11.71 -9.86
C LYS A 7 15.33 -10.80 -10.67
N ASP A 8 14.83 -9.63 -11.04
CA ASP A 8 15.54 -8.67 -11.89
C ASP A 8 16.66 -7.95 -11.12
N HIS A 9 16.46 -7.79 -9.80
CA HIS A 9 17.41 -7.15 -8.89
C HIS A 9 17.62 -8.01 -7.64
N PRO A 10 18.45 -9.07 -7.73
CA PRO A 10 18.71 -9.95 -6.59
C PRO A 10 19.41 -9.23 -5.44
N ASP A 11 20.20 -8.22 -5.75
CA ASP A 11 20.95 -7.42 -4.78
C ASP A 11 20.14 -6.27 -4.18
N TYR A 12 18.88 -6.11 -4.58
CA TYR A 12 18.04 -5.03 -4.07
C TYR A 12 17.83 -5.19 -2.56
N LYS A 13 18.44 -4.28 -1.81
CA LYS A 13 18.30 -4.18 -0.37
C LYS A 13 17.25 -3.13 -0.07
N TYR A 14 16.20 -3.54 0.64
CA TYR A 14 15.20 -2.59 1.10
C TYR A 14 15.86 -1.59 2.05
N GLN A 15 15.89 -0.33 1.65
CA GLN A 15 16.27 0.78 2.50
C GLN A 15 15.00 1.31 3.18
N PRO A 16 14.89 1.23 4.53
CA PRO A 16 13.73 1.75 5.23
C PRO A 16 13.52 3.22 4.87
N ARG A 17 12.35 3.51 4.30
CA ARG A 17 12.00 4.88 4.00
C ARG A 17 11.90 5.66 5.31
N ARG A 18 12.71 6.70 5.47
CA ARG A 18 12.63 7.62 6.61
C ARG A 18 11.21 8.16 6.71
N ARG A 19 10.63 8.18 7.92
CA ARG A 19 9.33 8.80 8.14
C ARG A 19 9.43 10.27 7.73
N LYS A 20 8.52 10.73 6.89
CA LYS A 20 8.40 12.15 6.59
C LYS A 20 8.00 12.87 7.87
N SER A 21 8.86 13.76 8.37
CA SER A 21 8.46 14.74 9.39
C SER A 21 7.44 15.69 8.76
N VAL A 22 6.46 16.16 9.52
CA VAL A 22 5.41 17.11 9.06
C VAL A 22 5.99 18.53 8.91
N LYS A 23 7.24 18.66 8.43
CA LYS A 23 7.89 19.95 8.23
C LYS A 23 8.14 20.15 6.74
N ASN A 24 7.43 21.12 6.19
CA ASN A 24 7.48 21.56 4.81
C ASN A 24 8.94 21.83 4.41
N GLY A 25 9.43 21.05 3.47
CA GLY A 25 10.72 21.23 2.83
C GLY A 25 10.65 20.54 1.49
N GLN A 26 10.37 21.33 0.44
CA GLN A 26 10.61 20.93 -0.93
C GLN A 26 12.08 20.55 -1.05
N ALA A 27 12.37 19.27 -1.22
CA ALA A 27 13.64 18.83 -1.77
C ALA A 27 13.42 17.43 -2.36
N GLU A 28 13.89 17.27 -3.59
CA GLU A 28 13.95 16.02 -4.36
C GLU A 28 12.61 15.54 -4.93
N ALA A 29 12.16 16.24 -5.97
CA ALA A 29 11.21 15.72 -6.95
C ALA A 29 11.93 15.56 -8.30
N GLU A 30 12.89 14.64 -8.36
CA GLU A 30 13.29 14.06 -9.64
C GLU A 30 12.72 12.63 -9.63
N GLU A 31 11.84 12.36 -10.59
CA GLU A 31 11.06 11.12 -10.77
C GLU A 31 9.83 10.92 -9.85
N ALA A 32 9.01 11.95 -9.69
CA ALA A 32 7.59 11.76 -9.41
C ALA A 32 6.83 11.76 -10.74
N THR A 33 6.87 10.63 -11.45
CA THR A 33 5.88 10.34 -12.49
C THR A 33 4.49 10.49 -11.86
N GLU A 34 3.85 11.61 -12.19
CA GLU A 34 2.43 11.91 -12.03
C GLU A 34 1.77 11.20 -10.83
N GLN A 35 2.20 11.54 -9.62
CA GLN A 35 1.44 11.20 -8.42
C GLN A 35 0.18 12.06 -8.43
N THR A 36 -0.80 11.58 -9.21
CA THR A 36 -2.19 12.00 -9.20
C THR A 36 -2.58 12.12 -7.72
N HIS A 37 -2.95 13.33 -7.30
CA HIS A 37 -3.21 13.68 -5.90
C HIS A 37 -4.54 13.06 -5.44
N ILE A 38 -4.59 11.73 -5.39
CA ILE A 38 -5.75 10.96 -4.95
C ILE A 38 -5.62 10.80 -3.44
N SER A 39 -6.64 11.24 -2.71
CA SER A 39 -6.65 11.06 -1.25
C SER A 39 -6.67 9.57 -0.91
N PRO A 40 -5.97 9.13 0.16
CA PRO A 40 -5.96 7.72 0.58
C PRO A 40 -7.38 7.14 0.76
N ASN A 41 -8.31 7.98 1.20
CA ASN A 41 -9.71 7.60 1.39
C ASN A 41 -10.43 7.32 0.06
N ALA A 42 -10.14 8.08 -1.00
CA ALA A 42 -10.72 7.84 -2.32
C ALA A 42 -10.23 6.51 -2.92
N ILE A 43 -8.95 6.19 -2.74
CA ILE A 43 -8.37 4.90 -3.16
C ILE A 43 -9.05 3.74 -2.43
N PHE A 44 -9.20 3.85 -1.10
CA PHE A 44 -9.84 2.82 -0.29
C PHE A 44 -11.32 2.59 -0.67
N LYS A 45 -12.05 3.66 -1.00
CA LYS A 45 -13.45 3.53 -1.45
C LYS A 45 -13.55 2.87 -2.84
N ALA A 46 -12.67 3.23 -3.78
CA ALA A 46 -12.68 2.66 -5.13
C ALA A 46 -12.41 1.14 -5.11
N LEU A 47 -11.43 0.68 -4.32
CA LEU A 47 -11.09 -0.75 -4.22
C LEU A 47 -12.21 -1.58 -3.59
N GLN A 48 -12.97 -1.00 -2.64
CA GLN A 48 -14.12 -1.68 -2.05
C GLN A 48 -15.30 -1.78 -3.02
N ALA A 49 -15.48 -0.78 -3.89
CA ALA A 49 -16.57 -0.75 -4.85
C ALA A 49 -16.42 -1.79 -5.96
N ASP A 50 -15.19 -2.19 -6.30
CA ASP A 50 -14.90 -3.14 -7.38
C ASP A 50 -14.76 -4.61 -6.91
N SER A 51 -14.91 -4.86 -5.60
CA SER A 51 -14.84 -6.22 -5.05
C SER A 51 -16.25 -6.78 -4.80
N PRO A 52 -16.68 -7.86 -5.48
CA PRO A 52 -17.99 -8.47 -5.28
C PRO A 52 -18.17 -9.17 -3.91
N HIS A 53 -17.22 -9.03 -2.99
CA HIS A 53 -17.24 -9.64 -1.65
C HIS A 53 -17.65 -8.68 -0.53
N SER A 54 -17.87 -7.39 -0.81
CA SER A 54 -18.17 -6.39 0.24
C SER A 54 -19.66 -6.04 0.35
N SER A 55 -20.56 -6.97 0.04
CA SER A 55 -21.99 -6.82 0.29
C SER A 55 -22.62 -8.00 1.04
N SER A 56 -21.84 -8.80 1.75
CA SER A 56 -22.38 -9.79 2.69
C SER A 56 -21.38 -10.14 3.79
N GLY A 57 -21.81 -10.05 5.04
CA GLY A 57 -21.21 -10.85 6.11
C GLY A 57 -20.55 -10.04 7.23
N MET A 58 -21.38 -9.48 8.10
CA MET A 58 -21.13 -9.65 9.54
C MET A 58 -20.81 -11.13 9.84
N SER A 59 -19.90 -11.37 10.81
CA SER A 59 -19.36 -12.68 11.26
C SER A 59 -18.41 -13.35 10.24
N GLU A 60 -17.16 -13.62 10.56
CA GLU A 60 -16.78 -14.71 11.46
C GLU A 60 -15.37 -14.49 12.02
N VAL A 61 -15.32 -14.38 13.36
CA VAL A 61 -14.11 -14.31 14.17
C VAL A 61 -13.37 -15.65 14.07
N HIS A 62 -12.36 -15.75 13.21
CA HIS A 62 -11.51 -16.93 13.19
C HIS A 62 -10.40 -16.79 14.25
N SER A 63 -10.75 -17.14 15.49
CA SER A 63 -9.77 -17.53 16.50
C SER A 63 -9.45 -19.02 16.31
N PRO A 64 -8.21 -19.43 16.00
CA PRO A 64 -7.85 -20.82 16.13
C PRO A 64 -7.41 -21.06 17.57
N GLY A 65 -8.39 -21.33 18.44
CA GLY A 65 -8.12 -22.17 19.59
C GLY A 65 -8.00 -23.61 19.12
N LYS A 66 -6.80 -24.19 19.14
CA LYS A 66 -6.59 -25.64 19.21
C LYS A 66 -5.31 -25.95 20.02
N GLN A 67 -5.57 -26.48 21.22
CA GLN A 67 -4.87 -27.50 22.03
C GLN A 67 -3.34 -27.51 22.07
#